data_AF-A0A1G7CAP6-F1
#
_entry.id   AF-A0A1G7CAP6-F1
#
_cell.length_a   1.000
_cell.length_b   1.000
_cell.length_c   1.000
_cell.angle_alpha   90.00
_cell.angle_beta   90.00
_cell.angle_gamma   90.00
#
_symmetry.space_group_name_H-M   'P 1'
#
loop_
_entity.id
_entity.type
_entity.pdbx_description
1 polymer ?
#
loop_
_entity_poly.entity_id
_entity_poly.type
_entity_poly.pdbx_seq_one_letter_code
_entity_poly.pdbx_strand_id
1 'polypeptide(L)'
;MVLIPIQRIVSSTANVVTAPTSATAATLALAGAAPNVVNVGNAPRIWPQIAKFDNDNGPFAAVPNPQFIWSQATFVPGETHGFATVSVPIPLTIGIAADFVIAMAVFADNAVVAQIQAFSPLQISLFPVPGLNVPLIGGSLDPTTGLTTDVAPPYNWQNVRFYTIPASLGLISIALSVQFVFQFQVTNYFTTGAVNTAGLSFIADIYQSLL
;
A
#
# COMPACT_ATOMS: atom_id res chain seq x y z
N MET A 1 -10.86 -19.21 16.11
CA MET A 1 -10.47 -17.79 16.08
C MET A 1 -11.32 -17.11 15.04
N VAL A 2 -12.15 -16.15 15.45
CA VAL A 2 -13.06 -15.44 14.54
C VAL A 2 -12.32 -14.21 14.02
N LEU A 3 -12.32 -14.01 12.70
CA LEU A 3 -11.77 -12.81 12.07
C LEU A 3 -12.91 -11.84 11.76
N ILE A 4 -12.85 -10.65 12.34
CA ILE A 4 -13.76 -9.54 12.03
C ILE A 4 -13.11 -8.68 10.94
N PRO A 5 -13.78 -8.46 9.80
CA PRO A 5 -13.32 -7.51 8.80
C PRO A 5 -13.39 -6.09 9.37
N ILE A 6 -12.28 -5.37 9.36
CA ILE A 6 -12.21 -3.99 9.85
C ILE A 6 -12.27 -3.01 8.68
N GLN A 7 -11.36 -3.17 7.73
CA GLN A 7 -11.26 -2.25 6.60
C GLN A 7 -10.58 -2.91 5.41
N ARG A 8 -11.05 -2.61 4.21
CA ARG A 8 -10.29 -2.74 2.97
C ARG A 8 -9.95 -1.34 2.46
N ILE A 9 -8.67 -1.10 2.23
CA ILE A 9 -8.13 0.12 1.66
C ILE A 9 -7.70 -0.20 0.24
N VAL A 10 -8.08 0.65 -0.71
CA VAL A 10 -7.63 0.56 -2.10
C VAL A 10 -6.91 1.85 -2.47
N SER A 11 -5.95 1.78 -3.39
CA SER A 11 -5.33 2.97 -3.97
C SER A 11 -6.38 3.83 -4.66
N SER A 12 -6.48 5.10 -4.25
CA SER A 12 -7.43 6.05 -4.81
C SER A 12 -6.88 7.48 -4.72
N THR A 13 -7.31 8.30 -5.66
CA THR A 13 -7.13 9.77 -5.63
C THR A 13 -7.78 10.43 -4.41
N ALA A 14 -8.62 9.71 -3.66
CA ALA A 14 -9.32 10.21 -2.48
C ALA A 14 -8.62 9.88 -1.13
N ASN A 15 -7.56 9.07 -1.10
CA ASN A 15 -6.96 8.63 0.17
C ASN A 15 -5.42 8.51 0.18
N VAL A 16 -4.74 8.64 -0.97
CA VAL A 16 -3.29 8.50 -1.02
C VAL A 16 -2.59 9.85 -1.09
N VAL A 17 -1.57 10.01 -0.25
CA VAL A 17 -0.63 11.12 -0.28
C VAL A 17 0.66 10.66 -0.93
N THR A 18 1.25 11.50 -1.79
CA THR A 18 2.57 11.32 -2.37
C THR A 18 3.54 12.42 -1.94
N ALA A 19 4.81 12.06 -1.85
CA ALA A 19 5.93 12.94 -1.49
C ALA A 19 7.23 12.37 -2.10
N PRO A 20 8.37 13.08 -2.03
CA PRO A 20 9.64 12.57 -2.55
C PRO A 20 10.08 11.22 -1.92
N THR A 21 9.73 10.97 -0.66
CA THR A 21 10.06 9.72 0.04
C THR A 21 8.84 9.10 0.71
N SER A 22 8.83 7.77 0.83
CA SER A 22 7.75 7.03 1.51
C SER A 22 7.55 7.47 2.95
N ALA A 23 8.64 7.74 3.68
CA ALA A 23 8.59 8.26 5.05
C ALA A 23 7.95 9.65 5.15
N THR A 24 8.22 10.54 4.18
CA THR A 24 7.59 11.86 4.14
C THR A 24 6.10 11.73 3.82
N ALA A 25 5.74 10.88 2.85
CA ALA A 25 4.36 10.61 2.50
C ALA A 25 3.58 10.03 3.70
N ALA A 26 4.17 9.09 4.45
CA ALA A 26 3.59 8.52 5.65
C ALA A 26 3.35 9.56 6.75
N THR A 27 4.33 10.44 6.99
CA THR A 27 4.19 11.53 7.96
C THR A 27 3.05 12.48 7.58
N LEU A 28 2.96 12.86 6.30
CA LEU A 28 1.89 13.72 5.80
C LEU A 28 0.51 13.04 5.87
N ALA A 29 0.43 11.76 5.50
CA ALA A 29 -0.81 10.98 5.57
C ALA A 29 -1.30 10.81 7.02
N LEU A 30 -0.39 10.53 7.97
CA LEU A 30 -0.68 10.51 9.40
C LEU A 30 -1.13 11.86 9.95
N ALA A 31 -0.62 12.96 9.39
CA ALA A 31 -1.02 14.32 9.72
C ALA A 31 -2.36 14.74 9.09
N GLY A 32 -2.99 13.87 8.29
CA GLY A 32 -4.25 14.17 7.61
C GLY A 32 -4.10 15.13 6.45
N ALA A 33 -2.93 15.16 5.80
CA ALA A 33 -2.75 15.93 4.57
C ALA A 33 -3.75 15.50 3.50
N ALA A 34 -4.19 16.45 2.68
CA ALA A 34 -5.08 16.16 1.57
C ALA A 34 -4.38 15.22 0.55
N PRO A 35 -5.11 14.24 -0.01
CA PRO A 35 -4.63 13.43 -1.13
C PRO A 35 -4.17 14.30 -2.30
N ASN A 36 -3.05 13.93 -2.92
CA ASN A 36 -2.39 14.72 -3.97
C ASN A 36 -1.85 13.84 -5.10
N VAL A 37 -2.43 12.66 -5.30
CA VAL A 37 -2.16 11.78 -6.44
C VAL A 37 -3.20 11.96 -7.54
N VAL A 38 -2.86 11.56 -8.76
CA VAL A 38 -3.80 11.48 -9.89
C VAL A 38 -4.00 10.04 -10.33
N ASN A 39 -5.14 9.75 -10.93
CA ASN A 39 -5.38 8.46 -11.57
C ASN A 39 -4.74 8.48 -12.97
N VAL A 40 -3.76 7.61 -13.18
CA VAL A 40 -3.06 7.46 -14.48
C VAL A 40 -3.70 6.40 -15.38
N GLY A 41 -4.69 5.67 -14.86
CA GLY A 41 -5.37 4.58 -15.56
C GLY A 41 -4.43 3.41 -15.88
N ASN A 42 -4.94 2.40 -16.57
CA ASN A 42 -4.10 1.37 -17.19
C ASN A 42 -3.85 1.79 -18.64
N ALA A 43 -3.01 2.80 -18.86
CA ALA A 43 -2.52 3.15 -20.18
C ALA A 43 -1.12 2.54 -20.29
N PRO A 44 -0.86 1.49 -21.11
CA PRO A 44 -1.53 1.14 -22.38
C PRO A 44 -2.43 -0.12 -22.35
N ARG A 45 -3.14 -0.40 -21.25
CA ARG A 45 -4.03 -1.57 -21.03
C ARG A 45 -3.34 -2.92 -20.97
N ILE A 46 -2.05 -2.92 -20.66
CA ILE A 46 -1.23 -4.14 -20.58
C ILE A 46 -0.91 -4.54 -19.14
N TRP A 47 -1.15 -3.65 -18.16
CA TRP A 47 -0.84 -3.97 -16.78
C TRP A 47 -1.82 -4.99 -16.20
N PRO A 48 -1.32 -5.95 -15.41
CA PRO A 48 -2.15 -6.72 -14.50
C PRO A 48 -3.02 -5.79 -13.65
N GLN A 49 -4.29 -6.14 -13.52
CA GLN A 49 -5.24 -5.37 -12.72
C GLN A 49 -5.66 -6.17 -11.50
N ILE A 50 -5.63 -5.51 -10.35
CA ILE A 50 -6.28 -6.01 -9.14
C ILE A 50 -7.76 -5.64 -9.27
N ALA A 51 -8.62 -6.66 -9.37
CA ALA A 51 -10.06 -6.47 -9.49
C ALA A 51 -10.80 -7.44 -8.58
N LYS A 52 -11.94 -7.00 -8.02
CA LYS A 52 -12.88 -7.88 -7.35
C LYS A 52 -13.64 -8.73 -8.36
N PHE A 53 -14.20 -9.84 -7.89
CA PHE A 53 -15.14 -10.64 -8.67
C PHE A 53 -16.43 -9.84 -8.93
N ASP A 54 -17.01 -10.00 -10.12
CA ASP A 54 -18.23 -9.29 -10.52
C ASP A 54 -19.43 -9.58 -9.61
N ASN A 55 -19.43 -10.74 -8.96
CA ASN A 55 -20.45 -11.21 -8.02
C ASN A 55 -19.94 -11.23 -6.56
N ASP A 56 -18.90 -10.45 -6.22
CA ASP A 56 -18.41 -10.35 -4.85
C ASP A 56 -19.54 -9.94 -3.89
N ASN A 57 -19.86 -10.83 -2.96
CA ASN A 57 -20.86 -10.66 -1.91
C ASN A 57 -20.22 -10.68 -0.50
N GLY A 58 -18.90 -10.52 -0.42
CA GLY A 58 -18.15 -10.49 0.81
C GLY A 58 -18.31 -9.18 1.61
N PRO A 59 -17.69 -9.10 2.80
CA PRO A 59 -17.82 -7.95 3.68
C PRO A 59 -17.27 -6.64 3.09
N PHE A 60 -16.43 -6.73 2.07
CA PHE A 60 -15.84 -5.57 1.39
C PHE A 60 -16.40 -5.34 -0.02
N ALA A 61 -17.54 -5.96 -0.37
CA ALA A 61 -18.13 -5.87 -1.71
C ALA A 61 -18.43 -4.43 -2.18
N ALA A 62 -18.73 -3.52 -1.25
CA ALA A 62 -19.00 -2.11 -1.54
C ALA A 62 -17.74 -1.30 -1.89
N VAL A 63 -16.54 -1.81 -1.58
CA VAL A 63 -15.28 -1.12 -1.89
C VAL A 63 -15.03 -1.19 -3.41
N PRO A 64 -14.64 -0.07 -4.06
CA PRO A 64 -14.33 -0.06 -5.49
C PRO A 64 -13.02 -0.80 -5.79
N ASN A 65 -12.78 -1.09 -7.07
CA ASN A 65 -11.49 -1.58 -7.52
C ASN A 65 -10.39 -0.51 -7.32
N PRO A 66 -9.15 -0.91 -7.02
CA PRO A 66 -8.04 0.02 -6.87
C PRO A 66 -7.72 0.76 -8.17
N GLN A 67 -7.40 2.05 -8.03
CA GLN A 67 -6.95 2.90 -9.13
C GLN A 67 -5.44 2.76 -9.30
N PHE A 68 -4.96 2.91 -10.53
CA PHE A 68 -3.55 3.17 -10.78
C PHE A 68 -3.28 4.65 -10.51
N ILE A 69 -2.45 4.92 -9.51
CA ILE A 69 -2.17 6.27 -9.05
C ILE A 69 -0.71 6.63 -9.26
N TRP A 70 -0.46 7.92 -9.50
CA TRP A 70 0.88 8.52 -9.57
C TRP A 70 0.89 9.97 -9.08
N SER A 71 2.05 10.59 -9.03
CA SER A 71 2.20 12.00 -8.61
C SER A 71 1.68 13.00 -9.65
N GLN A 72 1.64 12.61 -10.93
CA GLN A 72 1.26 13.47 -12.03
C GLN A 72 0.78 12.64 -13.23
N ALA A 73 -0.01 13.26 -14.12
CA ALA A 73 -0.60 12.57 -15.27
C ALA A 73 0.39 12.37 -16.43
N THR A 74 1.48 13.16 -16.43
CA THR A 74 2.54 13.03 -17.44
C THR A 74 3.64 12.15 -16.88
N PHE A 75 3.93 11.06 -17.57
CA PHE A 75 4.95 10.10 -17.15
C PHE A 75 6.33 10.65 -17.45
N VAL A 76 7.21 10.63 -16.45
CA VAL A 76 8.61 11.00 -16.60
C VAL A 76 9.47 9.78 -16.22
N PRO A 77 10.20 9.18 -17.18
CA PRO A 77 11.09 8.06 -16.90
C PRO A 77 12.16 8.40 -15.87
N GLY A 78 12.45 7.47 -14.97
CA GLY A 78 13.47 7.61 -13.94
C GLY A 78 13.00 8.24 -12.63
N GLU A 79 11.74 8.67 -12.54
CA GLU A 79 11.20 9.24 -11.32
C GLU A 79 11.00 8.20 -10.21
N THR A 80 11.21 8.63 -8.97
CA THR A 80 10.96 7.83 -7.78
C THR A 80 10.14 8.66 -6.81
N HIS A 81 9.01 8.12 -6.36
CA HIS A 81 8.07 8.82 -5.47
C HIS A 81 7.66 7.93 -4.30
N GLY A 82 7.45 8.56 -3.16
CA GLY A 82 6.83 7.97 -1.98
C GLY A 82 5.31 8.11 -2.04
N PHE A 83 4.60 7.11 -1.54
CA PHE A 83 3.14 7.07 -1.43
C PHE A 83 2.76 6.54 -0.06
N ALA A 84 1.67 7.04 0.52
CA ALA A 84 1.15 6.49 1.77
C ALA A 84 -0.36 6.66 1.90
N THR A 85 -0.97 5.74 2.65
CA THR A 85 -2.37 5.80 3.12
C THR A 85 -2.42 5.34 4.56
N VAL A 86 -3.46 5.77 5.28
CA VAL A 86 -3.69 5.39 6.67
C VAL A 86 -5.05 4.69 6.78
N SER A 87 -5.12 3.67 7.63
CA SER A 87 -6.38 3.03 8.01
C SER A 87 -7.23 3.93 8.92
N VAL A 88 -8.51 3.58 9.03
CA VAL A 88 -9.36 4.17 10.07
C VAL A 88 -8.79 3.86 11.46
N PRO A 89 -8.96 4.75 12.45
CA PRO A 89 -8.65 4.43 13.83
C PRO A 89 -9.46 3.21 14.28
N ILE A 90 -8.77 2.17 14.76
CA ILE A 90 -9.37 0.94 15.26
C ILE A 90 -9.35 0.97 16.78
N PRO A 91 -10.52 1.07 17.46
CA PRO A 91 -10.57 1.14 18.92
C PRO A 91 -10.01 -0.14 19.56
N LEU A 92 -9.14 0.03 20.56
CA LEU A 92 -8.60 -1.07 21.35
C LEU A 92 -9.34 -1.17 22.69
N THR A 93 -9.55 -2.38 23.17
CA THR A 93 -10.27 -2.65 24.42
C THR A 93 -9.29 -3.05 25.51
N ILE A 94 -9.34 -2.37 26.66
CA ILE A 94 -8.49 -2.68 27.82
C ILE A 94 -8.74 -4.12 28.29
N GLY A 95 -7.66 -4.83 28.63
CA GLY A 95 -7.72 -6.20 29.14
C GLY A 95 -7.91 -7.26 28.06
N ILE A 96 -8.00 -6.87 26.79
CA ILE A 96 -8.09 -7.78 25.65
C ILE A 96 -6.81 -7.67 24.82
N ALA A 97 -6.32 -8.79 24.30
CA ALA A 97 -5.22 -8.79 23.34
C ALA A 97 -5.69 -8.24 21.99
N ALA A 98 -4.91 -7.33 21.39
CA ALA A 98 -5.25 -6.78 20.09
C ALA A 98 -4.42 -7.44 18.99
N ASP A 99 -5.03 -8.46 18.38
CA ASP A 99 -4.44 -9.26 17.31
C ASP A 99 -5.12 -8.96 15.97
N PHE A 100 -4.31 -8.81 14.93
CA PHE A 100 -4.72 -8.44 13.59
C PHE A 100 -4.13 -9.39 12.55
N VAL A 101 -4.82 -9.52 11.43
CA VAL A 101 -4.28 -10.08 10.19
C VAL A 101 -4.36 -8.99 9.14
N ILE A 102 -3.22 -8.65 8.55
CA ILE A 102 -3.12 -7.67 7.47
C ILE A 102 -2.71 -8.41 6.21
N ALA A 103 -3.51 -8.28 5.16
CA ALA A 103 -3.24 -8.83 3.83
C ALA A 103 -3.14 -7.69 2.83
N MET A 104 -2.14 -7.73 1.95
CA MET A 104 -1.87 -6.67 0.99
C MET A 104 -1.51 -7.28 -0.36
N ALA A 105 -2.05 -6.71 -1.45
CA ALA A 105 -1.57 -6.95 -2.79
C ALA A 105 -1.19 -5.63 -3.45
N VAL A 106 -0.04 -5.61 -4.13
CA VAL A 106 0.57 -4.41 -4.70
C VAL A 106 1.04 -4.70 -6.11
N PHE A 107 0.56 -3.87 -7.03
CA PHE A 107 1.13 -3.70 -8.35
C PHE A 107 1.96 -2.40 -8.36
N ALA A 108 3.14 -2.49 -8.96
CA ALA A 108 3.94 -1.33 -9.33
C ALA A 108 4.57 -1.59 -10.71
N ASP A 109 4.63 -0.57 -11.55
CA ASP A 109 5.10 -0.67 -12.93
C ASP A 109 6.54 -1.22 -13.03
N ASN A 110 7.43 -0.88 -12.11
CA ASN A 110 8.77 -1.50 -12.12
C ASN A 110 9.17 -2.00 -10.75
N ALA A 111 9.40 -1.06 -9.83
CA ALA A 111 9.90 -1.38 -8.51
C ALA A 111 9.10 -0.71 -7.42
N VAL A 112 8.96 -1.44 -6.32
CA VAL A 112 8.32 -0.97 -5.09
C VAL A 112 9.06 -1.49 -3.88
N VAL A 113 9.21 -0.64 -2.86
CA VAL A 113 9.48 -1.06 -1.49
C VAL A 113 8.28 -0.65 -0.64
N ALA A 114 7.55 -1.64 -0.14
CA ALA A 114 6.39 -1.42 0.72
C ALA A 114 6.76 -1.61 2.19
N GLN A 115 6.07 -0.91 3.09
CA GLN A 115 6.26 -1.07 4.54
C GLN A 115 4.94 -0.74 5.26
N ILE A 116 4.67 -1.48 6.33
CA ILE A 116 3.48 -1.30 7.16
C ILE A 116 3.92 -0.93 8.56
N GLN A 117 3.31 0.10 9.14
CA GLN A 117 3.63 0.58 10.48
C GLN A 117 2.37 0.81 11.31
N ALA A 118 2.48 0.71 12.64
CA ALA A 118 1.38 0.92 13.56
C ALA A 118 1.62 2.18 14.41
N PHE A 119 0.62 3.03 14.50
CA PHE A 119 0.63 4.29 15.24
C PHE A 119 -0.61 4.41 16.11
N SER A 120 -0.50 5.15 17.21
CA SER A 120 -1.68 5.66 17.92
C SER A 120 -2.28 6.86 17.16
N PRO A 121 -3.54 7.26 17.45
CA PRO A 121 -4.13 8.49 16.94
C PRO A 121 -3.33 9.76 17.28
N LEU A 122 -2.45 9.69 18.28
CA LEU A 122 -1.54 10.77 18.66
C LEU A 122 -0.23 10.74 17.87
N GLN A 123 -0.17 9.96 16.78
CA GLN A 123 1.01 9.77 15.92
C GLN A 123 2.21 9.16 16.66
N ILE A 124 1.97 8.48 17.78
CA ILE A 124 3.01 7.78 18.52
C ILE A 124 3.20 6.42 17.86
N SER A 125 4.40 6.15 17.36
CA SER A 125 4.78 4.84 16.84
C SER A 125 4.62 3.77 17.93
N LEU A 126 3.94 2.67 17.60
CA LEU A 126 3.70 1.54 18.51
C LEU A 126 4.75 0.43 18.39
N PHE A 127 5.93 0.75 17.82
CA PHE A 127 7.00 -0.23 17.64
C PHE A 127 7.69 -0.63 18.95
N PRO A 128 8.14 -1.90 19.07
CA PRO A 128 8.07 -2.95 18.04
C PRO A 128 6.71 -3.66 18.00
N VAL A 129 6.15 -3.82 16.80
CA VAL A 129 5.05 -4.75 16.52
C VAL A 129 5.63 -5.85 15.64
N PRO A 130 5.69 -7.12 16.09
CA PRO A 130 6.29 -8.21 15.32
C PRO A 130 5.69 -8.29 13.90
N GLY A 131 6.56 -8.46 12.90
CA GLY A 131 6.16 -8.55 11.50
C GLY A 131 5.88 -7.20 10.80
N LEU A 132 5.73 -6.11 11.54
CA LEU A 132 5.61 -4.76 10.97
C LEU A 132 6.97 -4.03 10.97
N ASN A 133 7.04 -2.87 10.31
CA ASN A 133 8.26 -2.10 10.04
C ASN A 133 9.29 -2.76 9.11
N VAL A 134 8.96 -3.86 8.43
CA VAL A 134 9.92 -4.55 7.56
C VAL A 134 9.78 -4.04 6.12
N PRO A 135 10.89 -3.68 5.43
CA PRO A 135 10.83 -3.34 4.02
C PRO A 135 10.54 -4.58 3.18
N LEU A 136 9.44 -4.51 2.41
CA LEU A 136 9.01 -5.55 1.47
C LEU A 136 9.44 -5.13 0.07
N ILE A 137 10.47 -5.79 -0.45
CA ILE A 137 11.15 -5.37 -1.68
C ILE A 137 10.56 -6.09 -2.89
N GLY A 138 10.22 -5.31 -3.90
CA GLY A 138 9.75 -5.78 -5.20
C GLY A 138 10.51 -5.09 -6.32
N GLY A 139 11.68 -5.59 -6.69
CA GLY A 139 12.55 -4.95 -7.71
C GLY A 139 13.56 -3.96 -7.11
N SER A 140 14.44 -3.41 -7.95
CA SER A 140 15.45 -2.42 -7.56
C SER A 140 14.89 -1.01 -7.64
N LEU A 141 15.13 -0.14 -6.66
CA LEU A 141 14.74 1.28 -6.79
C LEU A 141 15.70 2.11 -7.66
N ASP A 142 16.74 1.50 -8.22
CA ASP A 142 17.60 2.16 -9.21
C ASP A 142 16.88 2.20 -10.58
N PRO A 143 16.52 3.39 -11.10
CA PRO A 143 15.78 3.50 -12.35
C PRO A 143 16.55 3.03 -13.59
N THR A 144 17.87 2.93 -13.53
CA THR A 144 18.70 2.44 -14.64
C THR A 144 18.55 0.93 -14.86
N THR A 145 18.02 0.21 -13.86
CA THR A 145 17.76 -1.23 -13.92
C THR A 145 16.85 -1.61 -15.11
N GLY A 146 15.92 -0.73 -15.51
CA GLY A 146 15.02 -1.00 -16.65
C GLY A 146 15.73 -1.08 -18.00
N LEU A 147 16.92 -0.49 -18.14
CA LEU A 147 17.71 -0.56 -19.38
C LEU A 147 18.20 -1.98 -19.70
N THR A 148 18.18 -2.88 -18.71
CA THR A 148 18.61 -4.28 -18.86
C THR A 148 17.51 -5.28 -18.51
N THR A 149 16.58 -4.93 -17.62
CA THR A 149 15.57 -5.87 -17.10
C THR A 149 14.21 -5.76 -17.78
N ASP A 150 13.86 -4.60 -18.34
CA ASP A 150 12.56 -4.38 -19.01
C ASP A 150 12.69 -4.30 -20.54
N VAL A 151 13.69 -5.02 -21.09
CA VAL A 151 13.97 -5.06 -22.54
C VAL A 151 13.25 -6.19 -23.28
N ALA A 152 12.81 -7.23 -22.56
CA ALA A 152 12.04 -8.35 -23.13
C ALA A 152 11.14 -9.02 -22.07
N PRO A 153 10.04 -9.68 -22.47
CA PRO A 153 9.18 -10.41 -21.54
C PRO A 153 9.89 -11.62 -20.89
N PRO A 154 9.50 -12.03 -19.67
CA PRO A 154 8.50 -11.39 -18.81
C PRO A 154 9.05 -10.12 -18.15
N TYR A 155 8.22 -9.07 -18.12
CA TYR A 155 8.62 -7.77 -17.58
C TYR A 155 8.32 -7.65 -16.09
N ASN A 156 9.03 -6.77 -15.38
CA ASN A 156 8.83 -6.59 -13.93
C ASN A 156 7.42 -6.08 -13.57
N TRP A 157 6.80 -5.26 -14.43
CA TRP A 157 5.40 -4.83 -14.32
C TRP A 157 4.39 -5.97 -14.46
N GLN A 158 4.77 -7.20 -14.79
CA GLN A 158 3.79 -8.29 -14.86
C GLN A 158 3.46 -8.90 -13.49
N ASN A 159 4.16 -8.49 -12.43
CA ASN A 159 4.00 -9.05 -11.10
C ASN A 159 3.04 -8.24 -10.22
N VAL A 160 2.02 -8.92 -9.70
CA VAL A 160 1.28 -8.46 -8.51
C VAL A 160 1.87 -9.17 -7.30
N ARG A 161 2.40 -8.40 -6.35
CA ARG A 161 3.07 -8.90 -5.15
C ARG A 161 2.05 -9.00 -4.02
N PHE A 162 2.09 -10.08 -3.26
CA PHE A 162 1.18 -10.30 -2.13
C PHE A 162 1.96 -10.45 -0.83
N TYR A 163 1.37 -10.01 0.27
CA TYR A 163 1.93 -10.11 1.61
C TYR A 163 0.81 -10.29 2.63
N THR A 164 0.95 -11.26 3.53
CA THR A 164 0.02 -11.47 4.64
C THR A 164 0.83 -11.62 5.91
N ILE A 165 0.46 -10.88 6.96
CA ILE A 165 1.17 -10.91 8.23
C ILE A 165 0.18 -10.84 9.41
N PRO A 166 0.35 -11.68 10.44
CA PRO A 166 -0.27 -11.44 11.73
C PRO A 166 0.47 -10.31 12.47
N ALA A 167 -0.26 -9.38 13.07
CA ALA A 167 0.30 -8.32 13.90
C ALA A 167 -0.38 -8.36 15.27
N SER A 168 0.41 -8.34 16.36
CA SER A 168 -0.11 -8.34 17.72
C SER A 168 0.43 -7.14 18.48
N LEU A 169 -0.46 -6.37 19.11
CA LEU A 169 -0.10 -5.32 20.07
C LEU A 169 -0.06 -5.86 21.51
N GLY A 170 -0.31 -7.16 21.70
CA GLY A 170 -0.40 -7.78 23.02
C GLY A 170 -1.58 -7.28 23.84
N LEU A 171 -1.48 -7.44 25.16
CA LEU A 171 -2.52 -7.05 26.11
C LEU A 171 -2.63 -5.52 26.20
N ILE A 172 -3.82 -5.00 25.94
CA ILE A 172 -4.07 -3.56 25.97
C ILE A 172 -4.26 -3.07 27.40
N SER A 173 -3.40 -2.15 27.83
CA SER A 173 -3.43 -1.52 29.16
C SER A 173 -4.10 -0.14 29.18
N ILE A 174 -4.27 0.49 28.01
CA ILE A 174 -4.86 1.82 27.86
C ILE A 174 -5.84 1.78 26.70
N ALA A 175 -7.04 2.34 26.88
CA ALA A 175 -8.04 2.48 25.85
C ALA A 175 -7.61 3.55 24.82
N LEU A 176 -6.78 3.15 23.87
CA LEU A 176 -6.39 3.94 22.70
C LEU A 176 -6.87 3.25 21.43
N SER A 177 -6.84 3.94 20.30
CA SER A 177 -6.99 3.26 19.00
C SER A 177 -5.61 2.93 18.42
N VAL A 178 -5.58 2.07 17.41
CA VAL A 178 -4.44 1.88 16.51
C VAL A 178 -4.80 2.30 15.10
N GLN A 179 -3.84 2.85 14.38
CA GLN A 179 -3.88 3.07 12.94
C GLN A 179 -2.68 2.40 12.30
N PHE A 180 -2.94 1.65 11.25
CA PHE A 180 -1.92 1.15 10.33
C PHE A 180 -1.67 2.14 9.20
N VAL A 181 -0.39 2.41 8.94
CA VAL A 181 0.10 3.21 7.83
C VAL A 181 0.75 2.27 6.82
N PHE A 182 0.29 2.37 5.58
CA PHE A 182 0.86 1.64 4.45
C PHE A 182 1.64 2.64 3.63
N GLN A 183 2.94 2.42 3.49
CA GLN A 183 3.82 3.30 2.71
C GLN A 183 4.56 2.52 1.62
N PHE A 184 4.79 3.19 0.50
CA PHE A 184 5.40 2.63 -0.69
C PHE A 184 6.43 3.61 -1.23
N GLN A 185 7.64 3.15 -1.50
CA GLN A 185 8.58 3.87 -2.37
C GLN A 185 8.52 3.19 -3.73
N VAL A 186 8.16 3.93 -4.78
CA VAL A 186 7.93 3.37 -6.12
C VAL A 186 8.82 4.08 -7.12
N THR A 187 9.44 3.33 -8.02
CA THR A 187 10.32 3.86 -9.07
C THR A 187 9.77 3.50 -10.45
N ASN A 188 9.69 4.52 -11.30
CA ASN A 188 9.51 4.40 -12.74
C ASN A 188 10.89 4.26 -13.40
N TYR A 189 11.14 3.17 -14.11
CA TYR A 189 12.42 2.95 -14.77
C TYR A 189 12.62 3.77 -16.05
N PHE A 190 13.88 3.96 -16.43
CA PHE A 190 14.21 4.26 -17.80
C PHE A 190 13.91 3.03 -18.68
N THR A 191 13.30 3.24 -19.84
CA THR A 191 12.97 2.17 -20.78
C THR A 191 13.54 2.47 -22.15
N THR A 192 14.09 1.45 -22.80
CA THR A 192 14.45 1.44 -24.23
C THR A 192 13.47 0.61 -25.06
N GLY A 193 12.44 0.05 -24.40
CA GLY A 193 11.44 -0.84 -24.97
C GLY A 193 10.02 -0.30 -24.86
N ALA A 194 9.14 -1.03 -24.17
CA ALA A 194 7.74 -0.66 -24.02
C ALA A 194 7.56 0.64 -23.22
N VAL A 195 6.46 1.37 -23.51
CA VAL A 195 6.08 2.57 -22.76
C VAL A 195 5.81 2.21 -21.31
N ASN A 196 6.44 2.96 -20.41
CA ASN A 196 6.40 2.79 -18.97
C ASN A 196 5.72 4.03 -18.36
N THR A 197 4.44 3.91 -18.02
CA THR A 197 3.58 5.05 -17.68
C THR A 197 3.52 5.34 -16.18
N ALA A 198 4.31 4.64 -15.36
CA ALA A 198 4.44 4.84 -13.93
C ALA A 198 3.10 4.71 -13.18
N GLY A 199 2.91 3.60 -12.50
CA GLY A 199 1.69 3.35 -11.74
C GLY A 199 1.95 2.57 -10.47
N LEU A 200 1.26 2.97 -9.40
CA LEU A 200 1.07 2.18 -8.19
C LEU A 200 -0.41 1.81 -8.11
N SER A 201 -0.71 0.55 -7.82
CA SER A 201 -2.06 0.10 -7.49
C SER A 201 -1.99 -0.90 -6.35
N PHE A 202 -2.82 -0.75 -5.33
CA PHE A 202 -2.79 -1.65 -4.18
C PHE A 202 -4.15 -1.84 -3.55
N ILE A 203 -4.26 -2.96 -2.83
CA ILE A 203 -5.35 -3.30 -1.94
C ILE A 203 -4.73 -3.78 -0.62
N ALA A 204 -5.30 -3.36 0.50
CA ALA A 204 -4.90 -3.80 1.83
C ALA A 204 -6.14 -4.08 2.68
N ASP A 205 -6.25 -5.30 3.17
CA ASP A 205 -7.31 -5.75 4.07
C ASP A 205 -6.77 -5.84 5.49
N ILE A 206 -7.56 -5.38 6.45
CA ILE A 206 -7.30 -5.48 7.88
C ILE A 206 -8.44 -6.26 8.51
N TYR A 207 -8.08 -7.32 9.22
CA TYR A 207 -8.98 -8.11 10.05
C TYR A 207 -8.51 -8.07 11.49
N GLN A 208 -9.43 -8.05 12.43
CA GLN A 208 -9.15 -8.22 13.86
C GLN A 208 -9.54 -9.62 14.29
N SER A 209 -8.67 -10.27 15.05
CA SER A 209 -8.96 -11.55 15.67
C SER A 209 -9.72 -11.35 16.98
N LEU A 210 -10.83 -12.06 17.15
CA LEU A 210 -11.44 -12.29 18.46
C LEU A 210 -11.06 -13.67 18.99
N LEU A 211 -10.55 -13.67 20.21
CA LEU A 211 -10.46 -14.83 21.09
C LEU A 211 -11.61 -14.79 22.10
#